data_AF-A0A813HAJ5-F1
#
_entry.id   AF-A0A813HAJ5-F1
#
_cell.length_a   1.000
_cell.length_b   1.000
_cell.length_c   1.000
_cell.angle_alpha   90.00
_cell.angle_beta   90.00
_cell.angle_gamma   90.00
#
_symmetry.space_group_name_H-M   'P 1'
#
loop_
_entity.id
_entity.type
_entity.pdbx_description
1 polymer ?
#
loop_
_entity_poly.entity_id
_entity_poly.type
_entity_poly.pdbx_seq_one_letter_code
_entity_poly.pdbx_strand_id
1 'polypeptide(L)'
;MVGQDDEDGNNEDADDGGFEPRYLYNSAPELFSAMKGSMTKCAAFSTHNTLFDVFQVFRKVIAAYADRLAKNHLPASGPRAPTSPLDLKGVQAVCCVIGTAEYCDETLPQLEESLLKVISSDFEERVSFGAEQELLRGLMNRANQALVQSVQFSLDEAFGKMTRTNWAAFSQDVGDHSSYVGDISEKLPKQFTPVANHLSKIHYRFFCDKFVQAFVARFVAEIYKCKKISEQGAQQLLLDTALIKTSLLEAPVIAGKGRQMQTAYSNYVLREMGRAETILKVLSSPDVDADAISAMLSAGPGFTDSHVQQLMALRSGALVEGAAGSSASEDATAAGVAAIGSTMNYLGDAFKQKNAQASEDLKKFSGDIKKNFSKLSSFGGVNFQNLTGRK
;
A
#
# COMPACT_ATOMS: atom_id res chain seq x y z
N MET A 1 -0.24 -14.49 22.69
CA MET A 1 0.46 -13.45 21.93
C MET A 1 1.74 -13.20 22.70
N VAL A 2 2.88 -13.58 22.15
CA VAL A 2 4.16 -13.25 22.76
C VAL A 2 4.54 -11.88 22.24
N GLY A 3 4.63 -10.89 23.12
CA GLY A 3 5.32 -9.64 22.86
C GLY A 3 6.70 -9.74 23.49
N GLN A 4 7.75 -9.43 22.74
CA GLN A 4 9.04 -9.12 23.34
C GLN A 4 8.94 -7.70 23.88
N ASP A 5 9.01 -7.56 25.20
CA ASP A 5 9.13 -6.28 25.88
C ASP A 5 10.54 -5.71 25.60
N ASP A 6 10.59 -4.52 24.99
CA ASP A 6 11.81 -3.80 24.66
C ASP A 6 12.46 -3.27 25.97
N GLU A 7 13.62 -3.81 26.39
CA GLU A 7 14.53 -3.12 27.32
C GLU A 7 15.48 -2.20 26.54
N ASP A 8 15.62 -0.96 27.01
CA ASP A 8 16.40 0.14 26.45
C ASP A 8 17.86 -0.22 26.15
N GLY A 9 18.35 0.17 24.96
CA GLY A 9 19.75 0.02 24.61
C GLY A 9 20.10 0.63 23.25
N ASN A 10 20.44 1.91 23.27
CA ASN A 10 21.03 2.69 22.18
C ASN A 10 22.12 1.91 21.41
N ASN A 11 21.91 1.62 20.12
CA ASN A 11 22.97 1.31 19.16
C ASN A 11 22.50 1.62 17.72
N GLU A 12 23.08 2.66 17.16
CA GLU A 12 23.02 3.02 15.74
C GLU A 12 23.89 2.04 14.94
N ASP A 13 23.34 1.58 13.81
CA ASP A 13 24.02 0.98 12.65
C ASP A 13 24.98 -0.20 12.87
N ALA A 14 24.41 -1.41 13.00
CA ALA A 14 24.72 -2.61 12.20
C ALA A 14 24.23 -3.87 12.93
N ASP A 15 23.15 -4.49 12.44
CA ASP A 15 23.13 -5.94 12.19
C ASP A 15 21.89 -6.33 11.38
N ASP A 16 22.08 -7.31 10.49
CA ASP A 16 21.06 -8.08 9.79
C ASP A 16 20.37 -9.01 10.79
N GLY A 17 19.68 -8.42 11.75
CA GLY A 17 19.07 -9.12 12.89
C GLY A 17 17.60 -9.41 12.65
N GLY A 18 17.31 -10.57 12.06
CA GLY A 18 16.04 -11.29 12.25
C GLY A 18 14.83 -10.71 11.53
N PHE A 19 14.41 -11.41 10.48
CA PHE A 19 13.05 -11.41 9.93
C PHE A 19 12.04 -11.98 10.94
N GLU A 20 12.05 -11.55 12.19
CA GLU A 20 11.07 -12.06 13.15
C GLU A 20 9.73 -11.35 12.98
N PRO A 21 8.63 -12.08 12.71
CA PRO A 21 7.29 -11.52 12.81
C PRO A 21 7.08 -11.10 14.26
N ARG A 22 7.06 -9.78 14.50
CA ARG A 22 7.03 -9.20 15.85
C ARG A 22 5.87 -9.69 16.72
N TYR A 23 4.81 -10.23 16.08
CA TYR A 23 3.69 -10.86 16.76
C TYR A 23 3.17 -12.07 15.98
N LEU A 24 3.19 -13.24 16.61
CA LEU A 24 2.65 -14.50 16.09
C LEU A 24 1.71 -15.17 17.10
N TYR A 25 0.78 -16.00 16.61
CA TYR A 25 -0.05 -16.83 17.47
C TYR A 25 0.71 -18.11 17.86
N ASN A 26 0.78 -18.38 19.17
CA ASN A 26 1.47 -19.56 19.73
C ASN A 26 0.93 -20.90 19.20
N SER A 27 -0.30 -20.90 18.69
CA SER A 27 -0.91 -22.06 18.05
C SER A 27 -0.14 -22.57 16.83
N ALA A 28 0.61 -21.72 16.11
CA ALA A 28 1.37 -22.16 14.94
C ALA A 28 2.61 -23.00 15.30
N PRO A 29 3.53 -22.55 16.18
CA PRO A 29 4.64 -23.38 16.64
C PRO A 29 4.17 -24.70 17.29
N GLU A 30 3.10 -24.65 18.09
CA GLU A 30 2.50 -25.85 18.69
C GLU A 30 2.00 -26.85 17.64
N LEU A 31 1.36 -26.34 16.58
CA LEU A 31 0.88 -27.16 15.46
C LEU A 31 2.03 -27.89 14.75
N PHE A 32 3.09 -27.18 14.38
CA PHE A 32 4.24 -27.80 13.71
C PHE A 32 4.99 -28.78 14.61
N SER A 33 5.10 -28.48 15.91
CA SER A 33 5.67 -29.41 16.89
C SER A 33 4.86 -30.70 16.99
N ALA A 34 3.53 -30.60 17.05
CA ALA A 34 2.62 -31.75 17.08
C ALA A 34 2.67 -32.57 15.78
N MET A 35 2.76 -31.92 14.61
CA MET A 35 2.92 -32.58 13.32
C MET A 35 4.25 -33.34 13.24
N LYS A 36 5.37 -32.70 13.62
CA LYS A 36 6.68 -33.34 13.67
C LYS A 36 6.70 -34.53 14.62
N GLY A 37 6.12 -34.39 15.81
CA GLY A 37 5.98 -35.49 16.76
C GLY A 37 5.14 -36.66 16.24
N SER A 38 4.08 -36.38 15.48
CA SER A 38 3.25 -37.40 14.83
C SER A 38 4.02 -38.11 13.70
N MET A 39 4.77 -37.35 12.90
CA MET A 39 5.63 -37.89 11.84
C MET A 39 6.69 -38.84 12.40
N THR A 40 7.45 -38.45 13.44
CA THR A 40 8.48 -39.29 14.05
C THR A 40 7.89 -40.58 14.66
N LYS A 41 6.71 -40.51 15.25
CA LYS A 41 6.02 -41.70 15.76
C LYS A 41 5.60 -42.64 14.64
N CYS A 42 4.98 -42.12 13.57
CA CYS A 42 4.56 -42.94 12.43
C CYS A 42 5.74 -43.58 11.69
N ALA A 43 6.84 -42.83 11.54
CA ALA A 43 8.08 -43.30 10.94
C ALA A 43 8.66 -44.55 11.62
N ALA A 44 8.49 -44.67 12.95
CA ALA A 44 8.96 -45.83 13.70
C ALA A 44 8.18 -47.13 13.39
N PHE A 45 6.97 -47.02 12.82
CA PHE A 45 6.10 -48.17 12.54
C PHE A 45 5.91 -48.44 11.05
N SER A 46 5.89 -47.41 10.20
CA SER A 46 5.61 -47.55 8.77
C SER A 46 6.11 -46.33 7.97
N THR A 47 6.80 -46.59 6.85
CA THR A 47 7.42 -45.57 5.98
C THR A 47 6.81 -45.51 4.57
N HIS A 48 5.83 -46.36 4.27
CA HIS A 48 5.11 -46.40 2.98
C HIS A 48 3.73 -45.71 3.11
N ASN A 49 2.63 -46.41 2.79
CA ASN A 49 1.27 -45.84 2.72
C ASN A 49 0.84 -45.08 3.98
N THR A 50 1.13 -45.60 5.18
CA THR A 50 0.71 -44.97 6.45
C THR A 50 1.31 -43.58 6.63
N LEU A 51 2.59 -43.38 6.28
CA LEU A 51 3.25 -42.09 6.39
C LEU A 51 2.74 -41.11 5.33
N PHE A 52 2.41 -41.63 4.15
CA PHE A 52 1.78 -40.84 3.09
C PHE A 52 0.36 -40.37 3.48
N ASP A 53 -0.43 -41.22 4.14
CA ASP A 53 -1.76 -40.84 4.65
C ASP A 53 -1.65 -39.76 5.74
N VAL A 54 -0.65 -39.86 6.62
CA VAL A 54 -0.34 -38.82 7.63
C VAL A 54 0.02 -37.50 6.97
N PHE A 55 0.81 -37.52 5.89
CA PHE A 55 1.09 -36.35 5.08
C PHE A 55 -0.18 -35.72 4.48
N GLN A 56 -1.11 -36.52 3.95
CA GLN A 56 -2.39 -35.98 3.46
C GLN A 56 -3.23 -35.35 4.58
N VAL A 57 -3.16 -35.90 5.79
CA VAL A 57 -3.81 -35.29 6.98
C VAL A 57 -3.15 -33.96 7.32
N PHE A 58 -1.81 -33.87 7.31
CA PHE A 58 -1.08 -32.64 7.54
C PHE A 58 -1.51 -31.51 6.61
N ARG A 59 -1.62 -31.80 5.31
CA ARG A 59 -2.13 -30.84 4.31
C ARG A 59 -3.52 -30.31 4.66
N LYS A 60 -4.45 -31.22 4.99
CA LYS A 60 -5.82 -30.85 5.41
C LYS A 60 -5.84 -30.02 6.69
N VAL A 61 -4.98 -30.35 7.66
CA VAL A 61 -4.88 -29.62 8.92
C VAL A 61 -4.37 -28.20 8.70
N ILE A 62 -3.34 -28.01 7.86
CA ILE A 62 -2.82 -26.67 7.52
C ILE A 62 -3.88 -25.84 6.81
N ALA A 63 -4.56 -26.42 5.82
CA ALA A 63 -5.65 -25.74 5.12
C ALA A 63 -6.78 -25.33 6.08
N ALA A 64 -7.19 -26.23 6.98
CA ALA A 64 -8.20 -25.95 7.99
C ALA A 64 -7.75 -24.90 9.02
N TYR A 65 -6.45 -24.87 9.36
CA TYR A 65 -5.88 -23.88 10.25
C TYR A 65 -5.91 -22.48 9.62
N ALA A 66 -5.47 -22.36 8.38
CA ALA A 66 -5.52 -21.10 7.63
C ALA A 66 -6.96 -20.59 7.43
N ASP A 67 -7.92 -21.48 7.19
CA ASP A 67 -9.34 -21.14 7.14
C ASP A 67 -9.88 -20.63 8.48
N ARG A 68 -9.45 -21.23 9.61
CA ARG A 68 -9.83 -20.77 10.95
C ARG A 68 -9.25 -19.40 11.26
N LEU A 69 -7.98 -19.16 10.91
CA LEU A 69 -7.35 -17.86 11.04
C LEU A 69 -8.12 -16.79 10.25
N ALA A 70 -8.52 -17.12 9.01
CA ALA A 70 -9.33 -16.23 8.20
C ALA A 70 -10.70 -15.94 8.82
N LYS A 71 -11.45 -16.97 9.21
CA LYS A 71 -12.83 -16.79 9.70
C LYS A 71 -12.91 -16.05 11.04
N ASN A 72 -11.93 -16.25 11.92
CA ASN A 72 -11.97 -15.74 13.28
C ASN A 72 -11.35 -14.35 13.44
N HIS A 73 -10.37 -14.01 12.61
CA HIS A 73 -9.55 -12.80 12.82
C HIS A 73 -9.57 -11.83 11.65
N LEU A 74 -10.05 -12.23 10.47
CA LEU A 74 -10.22 -11.32 9.35
C LEU A 74 -11.67 -10.84 9.25
N PRO A 75 -11.89 -9.56 8.88
CA PRO A 75 -13.22 -9.09 8.57
C PRO A 75 -13.79 -9.90 7.41
N ALA A 76 -15.11 -10.11 7.43
CA ALA A 76 -15.80 -10.83 6.37
C ALA A 76 -15.50 -10.17 5.01
N SER A 77 -15.12 -10.97 4.00
CA SER A 77 -14.92 -10.49 2.64
C SER A 77 -16.23 -10.68 1.85
N GLY A 78 -16.72 -9.62 1.20
CA GLY A 78 -17.94 -9.65 0.38
C GLY A 78 -18.98 -8.57 0.75
N PRO A 79 -20.25 -8.70 0.33
CA PRO A 79 -21.30 -7.69 0.52
C PRO A 79 -21.65 -7.38 1.99
N ARG A 80 -21.20 -8.23 2.92
CA ARG A 80 -21.33 -8.06 4.38
C ARG A 80 -20.04 -7.59 5.05
N ALA A 81 -19.06 -7.12 4.28
CA ALA A 81 -17.83 -6.60 4.84
C ALA A 81 -18.13 -5.38 5.74
N PRO A 82 -17.49 -5.30 6.92
CA PRO A 82 -17.63 -4.12 7.76
C PRO A 82 -17.15 -2.89 7.00
N THR A 83 -18.00 -1.86 6.95
CA THR A 83 -17.70 -0.56 6.33
C THR A 83 -17.07 0.41 7.32
N SER A 84 -16.56 -0.10 8.44
CA SER A 84 -15.97 0.68 9.52
C SER A 84 -14.48 0.39 9.64
N PRO A 85 -13.67 1.37 10.06
CA PRO A 85 -12.28 1.12 10.43
C PRO A 85 -12.18 0.03 11.50
N LEU A 86 -11.13 -0.77 11.43
CA LEU A 86 -10.77 -1.71 12.48
C LEU A 86 -10.36 -0.94 13.74
N ASP A 87 -10.72 -1.46 14.90
CA ASP A 87 -10.18 -0.99 16.17
C ASP A 87 -8.74 -1.47 16.37
N LEU A 88 -8.07 -0.96 17.40
CA LEU A 88 -6.67 -1.31 17.66
C LEU A 88 -6.47 -2.83 17.83
N LYS A 89 -7.42 -3.51 18.48
CA LYS A 89 -7.38 -4.98 18.67
C LYS A 89 -7.57 -5.71 17.35
N GLY A 90 -8.46 -5.24 16.49
CA GLY A 90 -8.65 -5.76 15.14
C GLY A 90 -7.38 -5.63 14.29
N VAL A 91 -6.74 -4.46 14.30
CA VAL A 91 -5.45 -4.24 13.60
C VAL A 91 -4.39 -5.22 14.11
N GLN A 92 -4.25 -5.35 15.43
CA GLN A 92 -3.33 -6.30 16.05
C GLN A 92 -3.60 -7.75 15.62
N ALA A 93 -4.86 -8.17 15.67
CA ALA A 93 -5.25 -9.54 15.29
C ALA A 93 -4.91 -9.84 13.83
N VAL A 94 -5.16 -8.89 12.92
CA VAL A 94 -4.85 -9.03 11.48
C VAL A 94 -3.33 -9.04 11.24
N CYS A 95 -2.57 -8.20 11.95
CA CYS A 95 -1.10 -8.23 11.90
C CYS A 95 -0.54 -9.58 12.38
N CYS A 96 -1.10 -10.15 13.47
CA CYS A 96 -0.73 -11.49 13.93
C CYS A 96 -1.06 -12.58 12.92
N VAL A 97 -2.17 -12.46 12.17
CA VAL A 97 -2.49 -13.41 11.10
C VAL A 97 -1.40 -13.38 10.02
N ILE A 98 -0.92 -12.19 9.62
CA ILE A 98 0.17 -12.06 8.65
C ILE A 98 1.42 -12.76 9.16
N GLY A 99 1.88 -12.42 10.38
CA GLY A 99 3.08 -13.03 10.96
C GLY A 99 2.97 -14.54 11.18
N THR A 100 1.78 -15.02 11.53
CA THR A 100 1.52 -16.46 11.70
C THR A 100 1.51 -17.20 10.37
N ALA A 101 0.92 -16.61 9.33
CA ALA A 101 0.88 -17.20 7.99
C ALA A 101 2.27 -17.22 7.34
N GLU A 102 3.09 -16.17 7.52
CA GLU A 102 4.49 -16.14 7.12
C GLU A 102 5.29 -17.25 7.80
N TYR A 103 5.20 -17.35 9.13
CA TYR A 103 5.86 -18.42 9.88
C TYR A 103 5.47 -19.82 9.36
N CYS A 104 4.18 -20.03 9.07
CA CYS A 104 3.72 -21.29 8.47
C CYS A 104 4.31 -21.52 7.07
N ASP A 105 4.37 -20.49 6.21
CA ASP A 105 4.91 -20.59 4.85
C ASP A 105 6.40 -20.93 4.84
N GLU A 106 7.16 -20.35 5.77
CA GLU A 106 8.62 -20.57 5.93
C GLU A 106 8.96 -21.90 6.62
N THR A 107 8.09 -22.38 7.52
CA THR A 107 8.32 -23.65 8.24
C THR A 107 7.92 -24.87 7.41
N LEU A 108 6.98 -24.72 6.47
CA LEU A 108 6.50 -25.82 5.62
C LEU A 108 7.61 -26.54 4.84
N PRO A 109 8.54 -25.84 4.17
CA PRO A 109 9.67 -26.48 3.49
C PRO A 109 10.53 -27.35 4.40
N GLN A 110 10.76 -26.92 5.64
CA GLN A 110 11.57 -27.68 6.60
C GLN A 110 10.85 -28.97 7.04
N LEU A 111 9.52 -28.91 7.15
CA LEU A 111 8.70 -30.08 7.42
C LEU A 111 8.69 -31.04 6.21
N GLU A 112 8.62 -30.50 5.00
CA GLU A 112 8.70 -31.26 3.74
C GLU A 112 10.02 -32.02 3.64
N GLU A 113 11.15 -31.34 3.84
CA GLU A 113 12.47 -31.96 3.82
C GLU A 113 12.61 -33.05 4.89
N SER A 114 12.07 -32.81 6.09
CA SER A 114 12.08 -33.79 7.18
C SER A 114 11.23 -35.03 6.85
N LEU A 115 10.14 -34.86 6.10
CA LEU A 115 9.27 -35.95 5.66
C LEU A 115 9.92 -36.77 4.54
N LEU A 116 10.54 -36.09 3.56
CA LEU A 116 11.26 -36.72 2.45
C LEU A 116 12.43 -37.60 2.92
N LYS A 117 13.11 -37.22 4.01
CA LYS A 117 14.19 -38.05 4.60
C LYS A 117 13.73 -39.40 5.18
N VAL A 118 12.43 -39.57 5.38
CA VAL A 118 11.86 -40.70 6.14
C VAL A 118 10.92 -41.55 5.29
N ILE A 119 10.26 -40.94 4.30
CA ILE A 119 9.34 -41.64 3.41
C ILE A 119 10.10 -42.51 2.40
N SER A 120 9.47 -43.59 1.95
CA SER A 120 10.01 -44.42 0.87
C SER A 120 10.06 -43.65 -0.47
N SER A 121 11.10 -43.92 -1.26
CA SER A 121 11.35 -43.34 -2.59
C SER A 121 10.15 -43.38 -3.53
N ASP A 122 9.27 -44.38 -3.38
CA ASP A 122 8.08 -44.57 -4.21
C ASP A 122 7.07 -43.42 -4.08
N PHE A 123 7.17 -42.60 -3.02
CA PHE A 123 6.23 -41.51 -2.73
C PHE A 123 6.85 -40.11 -2.76
N GLU A 124 8.17 -39.99 -2.92
CA GLU A 124 8.89 -38.71 -2.84
C GLU A 124 8.35 -37.67 -3.84
N GLU A 125 8.10 -38.08 -5.10
CA GLU A 125 7.56 -37.18 -6.14
C GLU A 125 6.15 -36.66 -5.83
N ARG A 126 5.44 -37.28 -4.88
CA ARG A 126 4.05 -36.93 -4.51
C ARG A 126 3.96 -36.11 -3.23
N VAL A 127 5.08 -35.90 -2.54
CA VAL A 127 5.15 -35.12 -1.29
C VAL A 127 5.51 -33.69 -1.65
N SER A 128 4.52 -32.80 -1.58
CA SER A 128 4.72 -31.35 -1.69
C SER A 128 3.66 -30.59 -0.91
N PHE A 129 4.06 -29.52 -0.21
CA PHE A 129 3.17 -28.58 0.45
C PHE A 129 2.90 -27.30 -0.37
N GLY A 130 3.21 -27.29 -1.67
CA GLY A 130 3.10 -26.09 -2.51
C GLY A 130 1.69 -25.47 -2.55
N ALA A 131 0.64 -26.29 -2.52
CA ALA A 131 -0.75 -25.80 -2.48
C ALA A 131 -1.08 -25.12 -1.14
N GLU A 132 -0.57 -25.65 -0.04
CA GLU A 132 -0.76 -25.11 1.30
C GLU A 132 0.03 -23.80 1.50
N GLN A 133 1.23 -23.72 0.94
CA GLN A 133 2.01 -22.47 0.87
C GLN A 133 1.27 -21.38 0.10
N GLU A 134 0.73 -21.68 -1.07
CA GLU A 134 -0.05 -20.71 -1.84
C GLU A 134 -1.30 -20.23 -1.08
N LEU A 135 -1.95 -21.14 -0.35
CA LEU A 135 -3.09 -20.79 0.52
C LEU A 135 -2.67 -19.81 1.64
N LEU A 136 -1.52 -20.04 2.29
CA LEU A 136 -0.98 -19.16 3.33
C LEU A 136 -0.57 -17.79 2.76
N ARG A 137 0.04 -17.75 1.57
CA ARG A 137 0.33 -16.49 0.85
C ARG A 137 -0.94 -15.74 0.48
N GLY A 138 -1.97 -16.45 0.03
CA GLY A 138 -3.30 -15.89 -0.20
C GLY A 138 -3.92 -15.32 1.08
N LEU A 139 -3.74 -15.98 2.22
CA LEU A 139 -4.18 -15.50 3.54
C LEU A 139 -3.45 -14.19 3.93
N MET A 140 -2.13 -14.13 3.77
CA MET A 140 -1.34 -12.92 4.03
C MET A 140 -1.83 -11.74 3.17
N ASN A 141 -2.07 -11.98 1.88
CA ASN A 141 -2.56 -10.95 0.97
C ASN A 141 -3.94 -10.42 1.37
N ARG A 142 -4.88 -11.30 1.74
CA ARG A 142 -6.20 -10.91 2.25
C ARG A 142 -6.11 -10.11 3.55
N ALA A 143 -5.22 -10.50 4.44
CA ALA A 143 -4.98 -9.78 5.69
C ALA A 143 -4.41 -8.38 5.45
N ASN A 144 -3.43 -8.26 4.56
CA ASN A 144 -2.92 -6.95 4.16
C ASN A 144 -4.01 -6.07 3.52
N GLN A 145 -4.86 -6.64 2.68
CA GLN A 145 -5.97 -5.91 2.07
C GLN A 145 -6.99 -5.41 3.11
N ALA A 146 -7.27 -6.19 4.16
CA ALA A 146 -8.13 -5.77 5.26
C ALA A 146 -7.56 -4.56 6.01
N LEU A 147 -6.23 -4.53 6.25
CA LEU A 147 -5.56 -3.37 6.85
C LEU A 147 -5.67 -2.14 5.94
N VAL A 148 -5.42 -2.29 4.64
CA VAL A 148 -5.54 -1.19 3.67
C VAL A 148 -6.96 -0.63 3.66
N GLN A 149 -7.98 -1.50 3.60
CA GLN A 149 -9.38 -1.10 3.64
C GLN A 149 -9.76 -0.38 4.94
N SER A 150 -9.28 -0.86 6.09
CA SER A 150 -9.50 -0.22 7.37
C SER A 150 -9.05 1.25 7.38
N VAL A 151 -7.84 1.52 6.87
CA VAL A 151 -7.34 2.89 6.78
C VAL A 151 -8.14 3.69 5.77
N GLN A 152 -8.54 3.11 4.64
CA GLN A 152 -9.42 3.78 3.66
C GLN A 152 -10.73 4.22 4.30
N PHE A 153 -11.41 3.36 5.06
CA PHE A 153 -12.66 3.72 5.75
C PHE A 153 -12.48 4.88 6.73
N SER A 154 -11.31 5.00 7.37
CA SER A 154 -11.05 6.10 8.31
C SER A 154 -11.02 7.48 7.61
N LEU A 155 -10.79 7.49 6.30
CA LEU A 155 -10.71 8.68 5.46
C LEU A 155 -12.03 9.01 4.76
N ASP A 156 -13.07 8.17 4.88
CA ASP A 156 -14.36 8.34 4.22
C ASP A 156 -15.01 9.69 4.53
N GLU A 157 -14.93 10.13 5.78
CA GLU A 157 -15.45 11.43 6.20
C GLU A 157 -14.70 12.59 5.53
N ALA A 158 -13.38 12.49 5.40
CA ALA A 158 -12.55 13.53 4.78
C ALA A 158 -12.86 13.65 3.28
N PHE A 159 -12.92 12.51 2.57
CA PHE A 159 -13.36 12.48 1.17
C PHE A 159 -14.81 12.93 0.99
N GLY A 160 -15.68 12.61 1.96
CA GLY A 160 -17.06 13.12 2.00
C GLY A 160 -17.14 14.64 2.16
N LYS A 161 -16.22 15.25 2.93
CA LYS A 161 -16.09 16.72 3.00
C LYS A 161 -15.65 17.29 1.66
N MET A 162 -14.59 16.72 1.06
CA MET A 162 -14.07 17.15 -0.25
C MET A 162 -15.14 17.16 -1.35
N THR A 163 -15.91 16.07 -1.49
CA THR A 163 -16.93 15.95 -2.56
C THR A 163 -18.18 16.81 -2.34
N ARG A 164 -18.49 17.16 -1.09
CA ARG A 164 -19.62 18.05 -0.75
C ARG A 164 -19.27 19.53 -0.81
N THR A 165 -17.98 19.88 -0.77
CA THR A 165 -17.54 21.27 -0.94
C THR A 165 -18.00 21.83 -2.27
N ASN A 166 -18.59 23.03 -2.25
CA ASN A 166 -19.01 23.72 -3.46
C ASN A 166 -17.82 24.39 -4.15
N TRP A 167 -17.04 23.60 -4.89
CA TRP A 167 -15.86 24.08 -5.64
C TRP A 167 -16.21 25.09 -6.74
N ALA A 168 -17.47 25.20 -7.15
CA ALA A 168 -17.90 26.16 -8.17
C ALA A 168 -18.03 27.59 -7.64
N ALA A 169 -18.45 27.72 -6.37
CA ALA A 169 -18.60 29.00 -5.68
C ALA A 169 -17.49 29.21 -4.63
N PHE A 170 -16.39 28.48 -4.75
CA PHE A 170 -15.27 28.62 -3.83
C PHE A 170 -14.68 30.02 -3.96
N SER A 171 -14.80 30.80 -2.89
CA SER A 171 -14.43 32.21 -2.82
C SER A 171 -13.54 32.52 -1.61
N GLN A 172 -13.05 31.49 -0.94
CA GLN A 172 -12.17 31.64 0.22
C GLN A 172 -10.76 31.99 -0.29
N ASP A 173 -10.04 32.83 0.45
CA ASP A 173 -8.67 33.22 0.07
C ASP A 173 -7.80 31.97 -0.11
N VAL A 174 -7.29 31.81 -1.34
CA VAL A 174 -6.40 30.71 -1.72
C VAL A 174 -5.08 30.92 -0.97
N GLY A 175 -4.78 30.07 0.02
CA GLY A 175 -3.57 30.24 0.83
C GLY A 175 -3.44 29.31 2.03
N ASP A 176 -4.55 28.89 2.62
CA ASP A 176 -4.56 27.80 3.61
C ASP A 176 -5.15 26.53 3.01
N HIS A 177 -4.82 25.39 3.58
CA HIS A 177 -5.26 24.08 3.11
C HIS A 177 -6.71 23.78 3.49
N SER A 178 -7.41 23.02 2.66
CA SER A 178 -8.78 22.62 2.96
C SER A 178 -8.84 21.72 4.19
N SER A 179 -9.92 21.82 4.97
CA SER A 179 -10.08 21.07 6.23
C SER A 179 -9.95 19.56 6.05
N TYR A 180 -10.35 19.01 4.90
CA TYR A 180 -10.22 17.58 4.62
C TYR A 180 -8.75 17.13 4.48
N VAL A 181 -7.86 18.01 4.03
CA VAL A 181 -6.41 17.75 3.94
C VAL A 181 -5.82 17.68 5.34
N GLY A 182 -6.25 18.57 6.24
CA GLY A 182 -5.89 18.53 7.66
C GLY A 182 -6.31 17.20 8.29
N ASP A 183 -7.57 16.80 8.09
CA ASP A 183 -8.10 15.52 8.57
C ASP A 183 -7.28 14.31 8.05
N ILE A 184 -6.92 14.30 6.76
CA ILE A 184 -6.10 13.22 6.17
C ILE A 184 -4.71 13.21 6.80
N SER A 185 -4.08 14.37 6.91
CA SER A 185 -2.70 14.52 7.40
C SER A 185 -2.58 14.15 8.88
N GLU A 186 -3.63 14.38 9.66
CA GLU A 186 -3.70 13.95 11.06
C GLU A 186 -4.02 12.44 11.20
N LYS A 187 -4.96 11.92 10.41
CA LYS A 187 -5.41 10.53 10.53
C LYS A 187 -4.39 9.53 10.01
N LEU A 188 -3.68 9.83 8.92
CA LEU A 188 -2.76 8.89 8.28
C LEU A 188 -1.68 8.35 9.24
N PRO A 189 -0.86 9.19 9.92
CA PRO A 189 0.15 8.69 10.84
C PRO A 189 -0.47 7.90 12.00
N LYS A 190 -1.61 8.34 12.54
CA LYS A 190 -2.31 7.66 13.65
C LYS A 190 -2.76 6.24 13.28
N GLN A 191 -3.22 6.05 12.05
CA GLN A 191 -3.66 4.73 11.56
C GLN A 191 -2.48 3.84 11.14
N PHE A 192 -1.38 4.43 10.68
CA PHE A 192 -0.19 3.67 10.27
C PHE A 192 0.63 3.18 11.45
N THR A 193 0.75 3.96 12.53
CA THR A 193 1.54 3.62 13.73
C THR A 193 1.22 2.22 14.30
N PRO A 194 -0.05 1.83 14.55
CA PRO A 194 -0.32 0.48 15.04
C PRO A 194 0.07 -0.59 14.01
N VAL A 195 -0.10 -0.35 12.70
CA VAL A 195 0.32 -1.30 11.67
C VAL A 195 1.85 -1.45 11.65
N ALA A 196 2.58 -0.34 11.72
CA ALA A 196 4.04 -0.30 11.74
C ALA A 196 4.64 -0.97 12.99
N ASN A 197 3.96 -0.86 14.13
CA ASN A 197 4.41 -1.45 15.38
C ASN A 197 4.23 -2.98 15.40
N HIS A 198 3.19 -3.52 14.75
CA HIS A 198 2.85 -4.94 14.83
C HIS A 198 3.30 -5.77 13.61
N LEU A 199 3.73 -5.15 12.51
CA LEU A 199 4.25 -5.85 11.33
C LEU A 199 5.77 -5.86 11.29
N SER A 200 6.32 -6.87 10.61
CA SER A 200 7.72 -6.86 10.18
C SER A 200 7.97 -5.70 9.20
N LYS A 201 9.24 -5.32 9.03
CA LYS A 201 9.65 -4.23 8.14
C LYS A 201 9.18 -4.46 6.69
N ILE A 202 9.17 -5.71 6.23
CA ILE A 202 8.81 -6.06 4.85
C ILE A 202 7.30 -5.99 4.67
N HIS A 203 6.53 -6.56 5.60
CA HIS A 203 5.07 -6.49 5.53
C HIS A 203 4.55 -5.07 5.69
N TYR A 204 5.17 -4.26 6.55
CA TYR A 204 4.83 -2.86 6.66
C TYR A 204 5.08 -2.09 5.37
N ARG A 205 6.21 -2.35 4.69
CA ARG A 205 6.48 -1.75 3.37
C ARG A 205 5.45 -2.16 2.33
N PHE A 206 5.13 -3.45 2.27
CA PHE A 206 4.11 -3.99 1.38
C PHE A 206 2.72 -3.40 1.66
N PHE A 207 2.36 -3.22 2.93
CA PHE A 207 1.16 -2.50 3.35
C PHE A 207 1.14 -1.07 2.79
N CYS A 208 2.21 -0.29 3.00
CA CYS A 208 2.30 1.08 2.51
C CYS A 208 2.19 1.16 0.99
N ASP A 209 2.88 0.29 0.25
CA ASP A 209 2.81 0.22 -1.22
C ASP A 209 1.37 -0.05 -1.70
N LYS A 210 0.67 -0.98 -1.06
CA LYS A 210 -0.73 -1.30 -1.41
C LYS A 210 -1.69 -0.20 -0.98
N PHE A 211 -1.45 0.43 0.16
CA PHE A 211 -2.25 1.55 0.62
C PHE A 211 -2.16 2.73 -0.35
N VAL A 212 -0.96 3.15 -0.75
CA VAL A 212 -0.80 4.31 -1.64
C VAL A 212 -1.44 4.06 -3.01
N GLN A 213 -1.31 2.84 -3.55
CA GLN A 213 -1.97 2.44 -4.79
C GLN A 213 -3.50 2.61 -4.69
N ALA A 214 -4.11 2.12 -3.61
CA ALA A 214 -5.54 2.26 -3.37
C ALA A 214 -5.96 3.72 -3.10
N PHE A 215 -5.16 4.47 -2.34
CA PHE A 215 -5.43 5.86 -1.99
C PHE A 215 -5.43 6.76 -3.22
N VAL A 216 -4.40 6.65 -4.08
CA VAL A 216 -4.28 7.46 -5.29
C VAL A 216 -5.44 7.19 -6.24
N ALA A 217 -5.76 5.90 -6.47
CA ALA A 217 -6.88 5.52 -7.32
C ALA A 217 -8.21 6.11 -6.81
N ARG A 218 -8.43 6.05 -5.49
CA ARG A 218 -9.58 6.67 -4.85
C ARG A 218 -9.56 8.20 -4.97
N PHE A 219 -8.44 8.85 -4.67
CA PHE A 219 -8.31 10.32 -4.69
C PHE A 219 -8.67 10.87 -6.08
N VAL A 220 -8.15 10.27 -7.14
CA VAL A 220 -8.50 10.63 -8.52
C VAL A 220 -10.00 10.43 -8.78
N ALA A 221 -10.59 9.30 -8.35
CA ALA A 221 -12.01 9.06 -8.51
C ALA A 221 -12.88 10.07 -7.74
N GLU A 222 -12.46 10.53 -6.56
CA GLU A 222 -13.18 11.55 -5.79
C GLU A 222 -13.08 12.95 -6.42
N ILE A 223 -11.96 13.30 -7.08
CA ILE A 223 -11.85 14.52 -7.89
C ILE A 223 -12.92 14.52 -8.99
N TYR A 224 -13.09 13.40 -9.70
CA TYR A 224 -14.10 13.29 -10.75
C TYR A 224 -15.55 13.29 -10.24
N LYS A 225 -15.78 13.08 -8.94
CA LYS A 225 -17.10 13.20 -8.31
C LYS A 225 -17.43 14.62 -7.87
N CYS A 226 -16.43 15.50 -7.74
CA CYS A 226 -16.68 16.92 -7.54
C CYS A 226 -17.48 17.44 -8.74
N LYS A 227 -18.55 18.20 -8.54
CA LYS A 227 -19.46 18.57 -9.65
C LYS A 227 -18.81 19.58 -10.60
N LYS A 228 -19.00 20.87 -10.32
CA LYS A 228 -18.39 21.95 -11.07
C LYS A 228 -17.25 22.53 -10.24
N ILE A 229 -16.10 22.70 -10.85
CA ILE A 229 -14.90 23.26 -10.22
C ILE A 229 -14.59 24.59 -10.88
N SER A 230 -14.54 25.68 -10.10
CA SER A 230 -14.11 26.99 -10.59
C SER A 230 -12.58 27.05 -10.71
N GLU A 231 -12.06 28.07 -11.39
CA GLU A 231 -10.61 28.30 -11.49
C GLU A 231 -9.96 28.40 -10.09
N GLN A 232 -10.55 29.20 -9.19
CA GLN A 232 -10.07 29.35 -7.81
C GLN A 232 -10.19 28.03 -7.01
N GLY A 233 -11.26 27.27 -7.21
CA GLY A 233 -11.42 25.95 -6.59
C GLY A 233 -10.38 24.93 -7.09
N ALA A 234 -10.02 24.99 -8.38
CA ALA A 234 -8.99 24.14 -8.96
C ALA A 234 -7.59 24.51 -8.43
N GLN A 235 -7.29 25.80 -8.25
CA GLN A 235 -6.07 26.27 -7.62
C GLN A 235 -5.96 25.79 -6.16
N GLN A 236 -7.05 25.84 -5.39
CA GLN A 236 -7.08 25.32 -4.03
C GLN A 236 -6.86 23.80 -3.99
N LEU A 237 -7.55 23.04 -4.84
CA LEU A 237 -7.35 21.59 -4.95
C LEU A 237 -5.92 21.22 -5.33
N LEU A 238 -5.24 22.06 -6.13
CA LEU A 238 -3.84 21.86 -6.47
C LEU A 238 -2.91 22.03 -5.26
N LEU A 239 -3.15 23.05 -4.41
CA LEU A 239 -2.45 23.23 -3.14
C LEU A 239 -2.71 22.04 -2.19
N ASP A 240 -3.97 21.64 -2.08
CA ASP A 240 -4.39 20.50 -1.27
C ASP A 240 -3.71 19.20 -1.72
N THR A 241 -3.58 18.99 -3.04
CA THR A 241 -2.90 17.83 -3.62
C THR A 241 -1.41 17.81 -3.28
N ALA A 242 -0.75 18.97 -3.31
CA ALA A 242 0.66 19.07 -2.94
C ALA A 242 0.89 18.69 -1.47
N LEU A 243 -0.01 19.10 -0.56
CA LEU A 243 0.05 18.74 0.85
C LEU A 243 -0.26 17.27 1.09
N ILE A 244 -1.29 16.71 0.45
CA ILE A 244 -1.59 15.27 0.54
C ILE A 244 -0.39 14.44 0.06
N LYS A 245 0.27 14.87 -1.03
CA LYS A 245 1.47 14.22 -1.55
C LYS A 245 2.59 14.20 -0.49
N THR A 246 2.82 15.31 0.21
CA THR A 246 3.77 15.37 1.34
C THR A 246 3.35 14.42 2.47
N SER A 247 2.08 14.43 2.88
CA SER A 247 1.56 13.55 3.93
C SER A 247 1.70 12.06 3.57
N LEU A 248 1.54 11.66 2.30
CA LEU A 248 1.76 10.29 1.84
C LEU A 248 3.24 9.87 1.88
N LEU A 249 4.18 10.80 1.74
CA LEU A 249 5.61 10.55 1.85
C LEU A 249 6.06 10.48 3.32
N GLU A 250 5.51 11.35 4.17
CA GLU A 250 5.92 11.48 5.57
C GLU A 250 5.24 10.49 6.50
N ALA A 251 3.93 10.22 6.33
CA ALA A 251 3.18 9.35 7.24
C ALA A 251 3.80 7.95 7.44
N PRO A 252 4.26 7.24 6.37
CA PRO A 252 4.94 5.97 6.54
C PRO A 252 6.22 6.04 7.38
N VAL A 253 6.98 7.13 7.24
CA VAL A 253 8.25 7.36 7.92
C VAL A 253 8.02 7.73 9.39
N ILE A 254 7.05 8.60 9.66
CA ILE A 254 6.64 8.99 11.02
C ILE A 254 6.18 7.76 11.80
N ALA A 255 5.24 7.00 11.25
CA ALA A 255 4.74 5.77 11.87
C ALA A 255 5.83 4.69 11.99
N GLY A 256 6.76 4.65 11.03
CA GLY A 256 7.94 3.79 11.06
C GLY A 256 9.06 4.26 12.00
N LYS A 257 8.84 5.28 12.85
CA LYS A 257 9.84 5.86 13.76
C LYS A 257 11.13 6.31 13.05
N GLY A 258 10.99 6.97 11.90
CA GLY A 258 12.10 7.47 11.08
C GLY A 258 12.65 6.47 10.06
N ARG A 259 12.15 5.23 10.02
CA ARG A 259 12.58 4.23 9.04
C ARG A 259 12.16 4.64 7.62
N GLN A 260 13.14 4.73 6.74
CA GLN A 260 12.93 5.15 5.36
C GLN A 260 12.23 4.07 4.52
N MET A 261 11.32 4.54 3.67
CA MET A 261 10.66 3.73 2.64
C MET A 261 11.61 3.48 1.46
N GLN A 262 11.30 2.48 0.62
CA GLN A 262 12.07 2.23 -0.59
C GLN A 262 11.89 3.38 -1.59
N THR A 263 12.91 3.68 -2.39
CA THR A 263 12.84 4.71 -3.43
C THR A 263 11.69 4.48 -4.41
N ALA A 264 11.35 3.21 -4.69
CA ALA A 264 10.21 2.82 -5.52
C ALA A 264 8.87 3.39 -5.00
N TYR A 265 8.66 3.40 -3.68
CA TYR A 265 7.46 3.97 -3.05
C TYR A 265 7.37 5.47 -3.32
N SER A 266 8.43 6.21 -3.03
CA SER A 266 8.46 7.67 -3.23
C SER A 266 8.31 8.04 -4.71
N ASN A 267 8.96 7.31 -5.61
CA ASN A 267 8.81 7.50 -7.06
C ASN A 267 7.38 7.23 -7.53
N TYR A 268 6.70 6.23 -6.96
CA TYR A 268 5.29 5.95 -7.27
C TYR A 268 4.39 7.11 -6.82
N VAL A 269 4.54 7.57 -5.57
CA VAL A 269 3.77 8.71 -5.03
C VAL A 269 3.96 9.95 -5.91
N LEU A 270 5.21 10.32 -6.20
CA LEU A 270 5.54 11.51 -7.00
C LEU A 270 4.94 11.41 -8.40
N ARG A 271 5.02 10.23 -9.03
CA ARG A 271 4.50 10.03 -10.38
C ARG A 271 2.98 10.10 -10.43
N GLU A 272 2.28 9.34 -9.59
CA GLU A 272 0.82 9.26 -9.70
C GLU A 272 0.11 10.48 -9.10
N MET A 273 0.61 11.06 -7.99
CA MET A 273 0.10 12.34 -7.50
C MET A 273 0.41 13.47 -8.50
N GLY A 274 1.56 13.41 -9.19
CA GLY A 274 1.88 14.35 -10.27
C GLY A 274 0.88 14.28 -11.43
N ARG A 275 0.30 13.12 -11.72
CA ARG A 275 -0.79 12.99 -12.71
C ARG A 275 -2.07 13.68 -12.22
N ALA A 276 -2.41 13.55 -10.94
CA ALA A 276 -3.53 14.27 -10.34
C ALA A 276 -3.31 15.80 -10.35
N GLU A 277 -2.08 16.25 -10.09
CA GLU A 277 -1.71 17.67 -10.23
C GLU A 277 -1.87 18.16 -11.68
N THR A 278 -1.47 17.38 -12.68
CA THR A 278 -1.68 17.74 -14.10
C THR A 278 -3.17 17.89 -14.43
N ILE A 279 -4.02 16.98 -13.95
CA ILE A 279 -5.48 17.09 -14.08
C ILE A 279 -5.98 18.43 -13.51
N LEU A 280 -5.58 18.79 -12.30
CA LEU A 280 -6.03 20.01 -11.63
C LEU A 280 -5.45 21.28 -12.27
N LYS A 281 -4.21 21.23 -12.78
CA LYS A 281 -3.61 22.33 -13.54
C LYS A 281 -4.39 22.62 -14.81
N VAL A 282 -4.84 21.59 -15.53
CA VAL A 282 -5.72 21.75 -16.70
C VAL A 282 -7.03 22.44 -16.31
N LEU A 283 -7.63 22.07 -15.17
CA LEU A 283 -8.86 22.69 -14.66
C LEU A 283 -8.66 24.13 -14.17
N SER A 284 -7.44 24.50 -13.80
CA SER A 284 -7.08 25.85 -13.31
C SER A 284 -6.72 26.83 -14.42
N SER A 285 -6.57 26.39 -15.67
CA SER A 285 -6.15 27.26 -16.77
C SER A 285 -7.36 27.92 -17.44
N PRO A 286 -7.38 29.27 -17.59
CA PRO A 286 -8.42 29.94 -18.37
C PRO A 286 -8.28 29.59 -19.86
N ASP A 287 -9.42 29.42 -20.55
CA ASP A 287 -9.54 29.27 -22.01
C ASP A 287 -8.65 28.23 -22.70
N VAL A 288 -8.56 27.02 -22.15
CA VAL A 288 -7.91 25.88 -22.83
C VAL A 288 -8.91 25.12 -23.70
N ASP A 289 -8.66 25.07 -25.01
CA ASP A 289 -9.43 24.29 -25.98
C ASP A 289 -9.14 22.78 -25.86
N ALA A 290 -10.04 21.95 -26.40
CA ALA A 290 -9.93 20.47 -26.40
C ALA A 290 -8.56 19.96 -26.83
N ASP A 291 -7.99 20.58 -27.86
CA ASP A 291 -6.71 20.21 -28.44
C ASP A 291 -5.53 20.58 -27.55
N ALA A 292 -5.62 21.70 -26.81
CA ALA A 292 -4.62 22.10 -25.83
C ALA A 292 -4.68 21.24 -24.55
N ILE A 293 -5.88 20.80 -24.15
CA ILE A 293 -6.07 19.80 -23.08
C ILE A 293 -5.45 18.46 -23.49
N SER A 294 -5.71 18.01 -24.73
CA SER A 294 -5.12 16.79 -25.28
C SER A 294 -3.59 16.89 -25.36
N ALA A 295 -3.04 18.03 -25.77
CA ALA A 295 -1.59 18.29 -25.82
C ALA A 295 -0.94 18.31 -24.42
N MET A 296 -1.60 18.88 -23.41
CA MET A 296 -1.12 18.88 -22.02
C MET A 296 -1.18 17.48 -21.38
N LEU A 297 -2.17 16.67 -21.74
CA LEU A 297 -2.35 15.32 -21.22
C LEU A 297 -1.49 14.28 -21.96
N SER A 298 -1.20 14.47 -23.25
CA SER A 298 -0.30 13.59 -24.02
C SER A 298 1.18 13.73 -23.64
N ALA A 299 1.54 14.74 -22.83
CA ALA A 299 2.84 14.81 -22.16
C ALA A 299 2.99 13.82 -20.97
N GLY A 300 1.90 13.18 -20.53
CA GLY A 300 1.90 12.16 -19.47
C GLY A 300 1.41 10.80 -19.97
N PRO A 301 2.11 9.68 -19.66
CA PRO A 301 1.64 8.36 -20.08
C PRO A 301 0.32 8.00 -19.36
N GLY A 302 -0.70 7.58 -20.13
CA GLY A 302 -1.93 6.97 -19.60
C GLY A 302 -3.17 7.86 -19.54
N PHE A 303 -3.22 8.97 -20.26
CA PHE A 303 -4.46 9.74 -20.45
C PHE A 303 -5.14 9.33 -21.77
N THR A 304 -6.43 8.97 -21.71
CA THR A 304 -7.27 8.60 -22.85
C THR A 304 -8.25 9.73 -23.17
N ASP A 305 -8.82 9.74 -24.38
CA ASP A 305 -9.83 10.73 -24.80
C ASP A 305 -11.06 10.79 -23.89
N SER A 306 -11.38 9.68 -23.20
CA SER A 306 -12.41 9.62 -22.17
C SER A 306 -12.12 10.55 -20.97
N HIS A 307 -10.85 10.72 -20.58
CA HIS A 307 -10.50 11.62 -19.49
C HIS A 307 -10.67 13.08 -19.91
N VAL A 308 -10.42 13.41 -21.19
CA VAL A 308 -10.65 14.75 -21.74
C VAL A 308 -12.12 15.14 -21.65
N GLN A 309 -13.03 14.22 -22.02
CA GLN A 309 -14.47 14.45 -21.93
C GLN A 309 -14.95 14.64 -20.48
N GLN A 310 -14.45 13.85 -19.53
CA GLN A 310 -14.78 14.00 -18.11
C GLN A 310 -14.27 15.34 -17.54
N LEU A 311 -13.08 15.78 -17.94
CA LEU A 311 -12.53 17.08 -17.52
C LEU A 311 -13.36 18.26 -18.05
N MET A 312 -13.88 18.16 -19.29
CA MET A 312 -14.81 19.16 -19.81
C MET A 312 -16.14 19.17 -19.07
N ALA A 313 -16.65 18.00 -18.66
CA ALA A 313 -17.86 17.90 -17.86
C ALA A 313 -17.69 18.58 -16.48
N LEU A 314 -16.54 18.38 -15.82
CA LEU A 314 -16.19 19.04 -14.55
C LEU A 314 -16.11 20.57 -14.66
N ARG A 315 -15.66 21.10 -15.82
CA ARG A 315 -15.58 22.54 -16.08
C ARG A 315 -16.95 23.17 -16.38
N SER A 316 -17.76 22.49 -17.20
CA SER A 316 -19.07 22.97 -17.65
C SER A 316 -20.19 22.76 -16.61
N GLY A 317 -20.03 21.78 -15.71
CA GLY A 317 -21.06 21.40 -14.73
C GLY A 317 -22.18 20.53 -15.32
N ALA A 318 -22.01 19.99 -16.53
CA ALA A 318 -22.96 19.07 -17.14
C ALA A 318 -22.85 17.68 -16.49
N LEU A 319 -23.93 17.18 -15.91
CA LEU A 319 -24.04 15.77 -15.54
C LEU A 319 -23.97 14.93 -16.82
N VAL A 320 -23.08 13.94 -16.85
CA VAL A 320 -23.12 12.90 -17.88
C VAL A 320 -24.33 12.00 -17.56
N GLU A 321 -25.49 12.34 -18.10
CA GLU A 321 -26.58 11.39 -18.23
C GLU A 321 -26.22 10.41 -19.36
N GLY A 322 -25.98 9.15 -19.03
CA GLY A 322 -25.96 8.07 -20.01
C GLY A 322 -24.94 6.96 -19.75
N ALA A 323 -25.21 6.08 -18.79
CA ALA A 323 -24.83 4.66 -18.87
C ALA A 323 -25.58 3.84 -17.82
N ALA A 324 -26.90 3.73 -17.98
CA ALA A 324 -27.70 2.70 -17.33
C ALA A 324 -28.40 1.86 -18.40
N GLY A 325 -28.01 0.59 -18.51
CA GLY A 325 -28.84 -0.50 -19.03
C GLY A 325 -28.61 -0.97 -20.46
N SER A 326 -27.80 -2.01 -20.63
CA SER A 326 -28.23 -3.19 -21.42
C SER A 326 -27.50 -4.44 -20.94
N SER A 327 -28.28 -5.41 -20.49
CA SER A 327 -27.91 -6.76 -20.10
C SER A 327 -27.33 -7.59 -21.26
N ALA A 328 -26.23 -8.30 -21.03
CA ALA A 328 -25.94 -9.59 -21.66
C ALA A 328 -24.92 -10.39 -20.81
N SER A 329 -25.13 -11.70 -20.80
CA SER A 329 -24.65 -12.75 -19.90
C SER A 329 -23.18 -13.17 -20.02
N GLU A 330 -22.67 -13.69 -18.89
CA GLU A 330 -21.79 -14.87 -18.69
C GLU A 330 -20.92 -15.34 -19.89
N ASP A 331 -19.63 -14.97 -19.87
CA ASP A 331 -18.45 -15.83 -20.12
C ASP A 331 -17.19 -14.96 -20.30
N ALA A 332 -16.45 -14.66 -19.22
CA ALA A 332 -15.21 -13.88 -19.33
C ALA A 332 -14.18 -14.12 -18.19
N THR A 333 -14.19 -15.28 -17.53
CA THR A 333 -13.32 -15.54 -16.37
C THR A 333 -11.96 -16.18 -16.70
N ALA A 334 -11.66 -16.51 -17.96
CA ALA A 334 -10.36 -17.10 -18.33
C ALA A 334 -9.38 -16.13 -19.02
N ALA A 335 -9.87 -15.07 -19.69
CA ALA A 335 -9.02 -14.14 -20.46
C ALA A 335 -8.34 -13.05 -19.59
N GLY A 336 -8.91 -12.74 -18.41
CA GLY A 336 -8.39 -11.71 -17.51
C GLY A 336 -7.06 -12.08 -16.82
N VAL A 337 -6.80 -13.37 -16.58
CA VAL A 337 -5.62 -13.82 -15.82
C VAL A 337 -4.37 -13.87 -16.71
N ALA A 338 -4.50 -14.24 -17.99
CA ALA A 338 -3.39 -14.26 -18.94
C ALA A 338 -2.91 -12.86 -19.33
N ALA A 339 -3.83 -11.88 -19.46
CA ALA A 339 -3.49 -10.49 -19.78
C ALA A 339 -2.73 -9.78 -18.64
N ILE A 340 -2.98 -10.15 -17.38
CA ILE A 340 -2.28 -9.60 -16.21
C ILE A 340 -0.81 -10.07 -16.17
N GLY A 341 -0.52 -11.33 -16.50
CA GLY A 341 0.83 -11.88 -16.50
C GLY A 341 1.74 -11.25 -17.57
N SER A 342 1.25 -11.08 -18.80
CA SER A 342 2.03 -10.47 -19.88
C SER A 342 2.28 -8.97 -19.68
N THR A 343 1.32 -8.26 -19.05
CA THR A 343 1.45 -6.84 -18.73
C THR A 343 2.43 -6.59 -17.57
N MET A 344 2.51 -7.50 -16.59
CA MET A 344 3.47 -7.40 -15.48
C MET A 344 4.93 -7.59 -15.90
N ASN A 345 5.22 -8.48 -16.86
CA ASN A 345 6.60 -8.67 -17.35
C ASN A 345 7.10 -7.46 -18.15
N TYR A 346 6.24 -6.87 -19.00
CA TYR A 346 6.58 -5.65 -19.75
C TYR A 346 6.72 -4.41 -18.85
N LEU A 347 5.91 -4.34 -17.79
CA LEU A 347 6.03 -3.32 -16.75
C LEU A 347 7.31 -3.49 -15.92
N GLY A 348 7.74 -4.72 -15.64
CA GLY A 348 8.97 -5.01 -14.90
C GLY A 348 10.24 -4.54 -15.61
N ASP A 349 10.33 -4.78 -16.92
CA ASP A 349 11.49 -4.35 -17.72
C ASP A 349 11.48 -2.82 -17.96
N ALA A 350 10.31 -2.23 -18.19
CA ALA A 350 10.16 -0.77 -18.27
C ALA A 350 10.45 -0.08 -16.91
N PHE A 351 10.17 -0.74 -15.79
CA PHE A 351 10.45 -0.25 -14.44
C PHE A 351 11.95 -0.29 -14.13
N LYS A 352 12.66 -1.35 -14.54
CA LYS A 352 14.13 -1.43 -14.40
C LYS A 352 14.85 -0.35 -15.20
N GLN A 353 14.43 -0.12 -16.45
CA GLN A 353 15.08 0.86 -17.32
C GLN A 353 14.80 2.31 -16.88
N LYS A 354 13.57 2.62 -16.43
CA LYS A 354 13.21 3.97 -15.93
C LYS A 354 13.77 4.29 -14.54
N ASN A 355 13.96 3.29 -13.67
CA ASN A 355 14.54 3.51 -12.35
C ASN A 355 16.05 3.80 -12.41
N ALA A 356 16.75 3.27 -13.42
CA ALA A 356 18.15 3.61 -13.69
C ALA A 356 18.30 5.08 -14.15
N GLN A 357 17.44 5.53 -15.07
CA GLN A 357 17.45 6.91 -15.57
C GLN A 357 17.06 7.92 -14.47
N ALA A 358 16.02 7.63 -13.70
CA ALA A 358 15.56 8.50 -12.61
C ALA A 358 16.60 8.64 -11.48
N SER A 359 17.42 7.61 -11.24
CA SER A 359 18.51 7.63 -10.25
C SER A 359 19.66 8.56 -10.66
N GLU A 360 19.99 8.63 -11.96
CA GLU A 360 21.02 9.56 -12.46
C GLU A 360 20.55 11.02 -12.42
N ASP A 361 19.29 11.28 -12.79
CA ASP A 361 18.72 12.63 -12.79
C ASP A 361 18.58 13.18 -11.36
N LEU A 362 18.27 12.32 -10.37
CA LEU A 362 18.21 12.71 -8.96
C LEU A 362 19.59 13.06 -8.38
N LYS A 363 20.65 12.34 -8.79
CA LYS A 363 22.03 12.66 -8.40
C LYS A 363 22.47 14.01 -8.97
N LYS A 364 22.05 14.33 -10.19
CA LYS A 364 22.31 15.61 -10.85
C LYS A 364 21.59 16.76 -10.11
N PHE A 365 20.31 16.58 -9.80
CA PHE A 365 19.49 17.56 -9.08
C PHE A 365 19.98 17.80 -7.64
N SER A 366 20.40 16.75 -6.92
CA SER A 366 21.00 16.89 -5.58
C SER A 366 22.33 17.64 -5.62
N GLY A 367 23.12 17.51 -6.70
CA GLY A 367 24.35 18.26 -6.91
C GLY A 367 24.11 19.76 -7.13
N ASP A 368 23.05 20.11 -7.86
CA ASP A 368 22.70 21.50 -8.15
C ASP A 368 22.13 22.23 -6.93
N ILE A 369 21.37 21.53 -6.08
CA ILE A 369 20.91 22.06 -4.79
C ILE A 369 22.11 22.38 -3.87
N LYS A 370 23.10 21.49 -3.78
CA LYS A 370 24.30 21.73 -2.95
C LYS A 370 25.14 22.92 -3.46
N LYS A 371 25.24 23.11 -4.78
CA LYS A 371 25.92 24.27 -5.38
C LYS A 371 25.18 25.59 -5.17
N ASN A 372 23.85 25.58 -5.17
CA ASN A 372 23.06 26.78 -4.90
C ASN A 372 23.10 27.16 -3.42
N PHE A 373 23.14 26.17 -2.52
CA PHE A 373 23.25 26.41 -1.08
C PHE A 373 24.62 26.99 -0.68
N SER A 374 25.72 26.53 -1.30
CA SER A 374 27.06 27.08 -1.04
C SER A 374 27.25 28.52 -1.54
N LYS A 375 26.55 28.90 -2.62
CA LYS A 375 26.50 30.28 -3.11
C LYS A 375 25.72 31.23 -2.20
N LEU A 376 24.69 30.74 -1.50
CA LEU A 376 23.98 31.54 -0.49
C LEU A 376 24.81 31.78 0.77
N SER A 377 25.67 30.83 1.17
CA SER A 377 26.55 31.01 2.34
C SER A 377 27.69 32.02 2.14
N SER A 378 28.04 32.38 0.91
CA SER A 378 29.14 33.32 0.64
C SER A 378 28.73 34.80 0.58
N PHE A 379 27.44 35.12 0.77
CA PHE A 379 26.91 36.50 0.70
C PHE A 379 26.57 37.14 2.06
N GLY A 380 26.83 36.45 3.17
CA GLY A 380 26.62 36.95 4.54
C GLY A 380 27.79 37.76 5.09
N GLY A 381 28.14 38.87 4.45
CA GLY A 381 29.18 39.81 4.90
C GLY A 381 28.63 41.22 5.06
N VAL A 382 27.71 41.43 6.00
CA VAL A 382 27.27 42.79 6.39
C VAL A 382 27.36 42.92 7.92
N ASN A 383 28.26 43.81 8.32
CA ASN A 383 28.66 44.11 9.68
C ASN A 383 27.60 45.01 10.35
N PHE A 384 26.79 44.48 11.28
CA PHE A 384 25.90 45.25 12.14
C PHE A 384 26.53 45.45 13.54
N GLN A 385 27.58 46.27 13.61
CA GLN A 385 27.99 46.94 14.84
C GLN A 385 27.54 48.39 14.77
N ASN A 386 26.28 48.64 15.14
CA ASN A 386 25.79 49.93 15.65
C ASN A 386 24.29 49.79 15.85
N LEU A 387 23.86 49.58 17.10
CA LEU A 387 22.58 50.00 17.68
C LEU A 387 22.41 49.34 19.06
N THR A 388 23.28 49.70 19.99
CA THR A 388 22.99 49.62 21.43
C THR A 388 23.06 51.04 21.98
N GLY A 389 21.89 51.62 22.27
CA GLY A 389 21.81 52.96 22.84
C GLY A 389 20.39 53.33 23.26
N ARG A 390 20.10 53.13 24.55
CA ARG A 390 19.19 53.89 25.45
C ARG A 390 17.95 54.54 24.81
N LYS A 391 16.73 54.27 25.27
CA LYS A 391 16.20 54.46 26.64
C LYS A 391 14.99 53.56 26.85
#